data_AF-A0A5Q4ZKQ1-F1
#
_entry.id   AF-A0A5Q4ZKQ1-F1
#
_cell.length_a   1.000
_cell.length_b   1.000
_cell.length_c   1.000
_cell.angle_alpha   90.00
_cell.angle_beta   90.00
_cell.angle_gamma   90.00
#
_symmetry.space_group_name_H-M   'P 1'
#
loop_
_entity.id
_entity.type
_entity.pdbx_description
1 polymer ?
#
loop_
_entity_poly.entity_id
_entity_poly.type
_entity_poly.pdbx_seq_one_letter_code
_entity_poly.pdbx_strand_id
1 'polypeptide(L)'
;MQINRTLFALTAIVMASTAIAQTPAGIPQTVSPDQYQSMPPAERQIYVAGVLDADRVLFQQTQPVFAACLNRVTLAQATDVIDKGLPTLKPELRASMPLAVHNALIEACDRGGYKMP
;
A
#
# COMPACT_ATOMS: atom_id res chain seq x y z
N MET A 1 -19.01 -23.10 63.19
CA MET A 1 -18.07 -22.21 62.48
C MET A 1 -16.91 -23.07 61.99
N GLN A 2 -16.93 -23.50 60.73
CA GLN A 2 -15.88 -24.30 60.10
C GLN A 2 -15.84 -23.93 58.60
N ILE A 3 -14.63 -23.63 58.14
CA ILE A 3 -14.31 -22.88 56.92
C ILE A 3 -14.15 -23.85 55.75
N ASN A 4 -14.98 -23.69 54.70
CA ASN A 4 -14.83 -24.39 53.44
C ASN A 4 -13.54 -23.93 52.73
N ARG A 5 -12.60 -24.86 52.55
CA ARG A 5 -11.35 -24.65 51.80
C ARG A 5 -11.60 -24.90 50.32
N THR A 6 -11.86 -23.85 49.56
CA THR A 6 -11.85 -23.90 48.10
C THR A 6 -10.41 -23.69 47.62
N LEU A 7 -9.74 -24.76 47.18
CA LEU A 7 -8.41 -24.68 46.59
C LEU A 7 -8.52 -24.07 45.17
N PHE A 8 -7.79 -22.99 44.97
CA PHE A 8 -7.66 -22.26 43.71
C PHE A 8 -6.94 -23.10 42.65
N ALA A 9 -7.52 -23.16 41.45
CA ALA A 9 -6.90 -23.69 40.26
C ALA A 9 -5.86 -22.70 39.70
N LEU A 10 -4.61 -23.14 39.50
CA LEU A 10 -3.63 -22.45 38.67
C LEU A 10 -3.32 -23.30 37.44
N THR A 11 -4.00 -23.00 36.34
CA THR A 11 -3.63 -23.52 35.01
C THR A 11 -2.67 -22.52 34.38
N ALA A 12 -1.37 -22.78 34.49
CA ALA A 12 -0.36 -22.00 33.77
C ALA A 12 -0.37 -22.40 32.29
N ILE A 13 -1.08 -21.64 31.45
CA ILE A 13 -0.98 -21.75 30.00
C ILE A 13 0.31 -21.06 29.59
N VAL A 14 1.35 -21.87 29.34
CA VAL A 14 2.56 -21.41 28.66
C VAL A 14 2.17 -21.12 27.21
N MET A 15 1.94 -19.85 26.88
CA MET A 15 1.84 -19.40 25.50
C MET A 15 3.24 -19.50 24.87
N ALA A 16 3.52 -20.62 24.23
CA ALA A 16 4.64 -20.76 23.32
C ALA A 16 4.36 -19.92 22.08
N SER A 17 4.77 -18.65 22.10
CA SER A 17 4.79 -17.79 20.92
C SER A 17 5.79 -18.39 19.92
N THR A 18 5.32 -19.18 18.97
CA THR A 18 6.10 -19.51 17.78
C THR A 18 6.19 -18.24 16.93
N ALA A 19 7.24 -17.45 17.16
CA ALA A 19 7.63 -16.41 16.22
C ALA A 19 8.09 -17.10 14.93
N ILE A 20 7.16 -17.29 14.00
CA ILE A 20 7.50 -17.67 12.63
C ILE A 20 8.18 -16.43 12.06
N ALA A 21 9.51 -16.45 11.95
CA ALA A 21 10.24 -15.49 11.17
C ALA A 21 9.84 -15.71 9.69
N GLN A 22 8.75 -15.06 9.27
CA GLN A 22 8.38 -14.98 7.88
C GLN A 22 9.52 -14.22 7.19
N THR A 23 10.39 -14.95 6.49
CA THR A 23 11.28 -14.34 5.52
C THR A 23 10.40 -13.54 4.57
N PRO A 24 10.60 -12.21 4.45
CA PRO A 24 9.82 -11.44 3.49
C PRO A 24 10.03 -12.11 2.13
N ALA A 25 8.96 -12.63 1.52
CA ALA A 25 9.00 -12.96 0.11
C ALA A 25 9.47 -11.68 -0.59
N GLY A 26 10.59 -11.75 -1.31
CA GLY A 26 11.18 -10.57 -1.93
C GLY A 26 10.13 -9.89 -2.80
N ILE A 27 9.89 -8.61 -2.58
CA ILE A 27 8.85 -7.88 -3.30
C ILE A 27 9.30 -7.73 -4.76
N PRO A 28 8.53 -8.24 -5.73
CA PRO A 28 8.91 -8.17 -7.13
C PRO A 28 9.07 -6.70 -7.54
N GLN A 29 10.28 -6.34 -7.97
CA GLN A 29 10.61 -4.99 -8.45
C GLN A 29 10.22 -4.78 -9.92
N THR A 30 9.87 -5.87 -10.62
CA THR A 30 9.43 -5.89 -12.01
C THR A 30 8.02 -6.46 -12.08
N VAL A 31 7.05 -5.63 -11.72
CA VAL A 31 5.63 -5.95 -11.83
C VAL A 31 5.11 -5.31 -13.13
N SER A 32 4.44 -6.09 -13.97
CA SER A 32 3.68 -5.51 -15.09
C SER A 32 2.31 -5.00 -14.60
N PRO A 33 1.69 -4.02 -15.29
CA PRO A 33 0.35 -3.56 -14.94
C PRO A 33 -0.68 -4.69 -14.81
N ASP A 34 -0.60 -5.69 -15.69
CA ASP A 34 -1.52 -6.83 -15.70
C ASP A 34 -1.30 -7.78 -14.50
N GLN A 35 -0.08 -7.82 -13.95
CA GLN A 35 0.26 -8.63 -12.78
C GLN A 35 -0.03 -7.91 -11.46
N TYR A 36 -0.13 -6.59 -11.46
CA TYR A 36 -0.26 -5.78 -10.25
C TYR A 36 -1.45 -6.21 -9.38
N GLN A 37 -2.62 -6.43 -9.98
CA GLN A 37 -3.82 -6.81 -9.22
C GLN A 37 -3.74 -8.23 -8.61
N SER A 38 -2.81 -9.08 -9.08
CA SER A 38 -2.60 -10.42 -8.52
C SER A 38 -1.80 -10.40 -7.21
N MET A 39 -1.09 -9.30 -6.92
CA MET A 39 -0.30 -9.16 -5.70
C MET A 39 -1.22 -9.06 -4.47
N PRO A 40 -0.84 -9.60 -3.30
CA PRO A 40 -1.52 -9.36 -2.04
C PRO A 40 -1.60 -7.85 -1.72
N PRO A 41 -2.67 -7.38 -1.03
CA PRO A 41 -2.84 -5.95 -0.73
C PRO A 41 -1.65 -5.29 -0.01
N ALA A 42 -0.99 -6.01 0.89
CA ALA A 42 0.19 -5.50 1.60
C ALA A 42 1.39 -5.28 0.65
N GLU A 43 1.60 -6.18 -0.31
CA GLU A 43 2.67 -6.05 -1.30
C GLU A 43 2.38 -4.90 -2.27
N ARG A 44 1.10 -4.71 -2.67
CA ARG A 44 0.69 -3.56 -3.48
C ARG A 44 0.96 -2.24 -2.77
N GLN A 45 0.64 -2.14 -1.48
CA GLN A 45 0.93 -0.94 -0.70
C GLN A 45 2.43 -0.64 -0.67
N ILE A 46 3.28 -1.64 -0.42
CA ILE A 46 4.73 -1.43 -0.40
C ILE A 46 5.25 -1.03 -1.78
N TYR A 47 4.74 -1.65 -2.85
CA TYR A 47 5.09 -1.27 -4.21
C TYR A 47 4.72 0.20 -4.50
N VAL A 48 3.49 0.61 -4.15
CA VAL A 48 3.02 1.99 -4.31
C VAL A 48 3.88 2.98 -3.53
N ALA A 49 4.27 2.63 -2.30
CA ALA A 49 5.17 3.46 -1.51
C ALA A 49 6.51 3.66 -2.23
N GLY A 50 7.10 2.58 -2.77
CA GLY A 50 8.35 2.64 -3.54
C GLY A 50 8.23 3.53 -4.78
N VAL A 51 7.11 3.47 -5.51
CA VAL A 51 6.88 4.36 -6.65
C VAL A 51 6.74 5.82 -6.21
N LEU A 52 5.99 6.10 -5.14
CA LEU A 52 5.84 7.46 -4.61
C LEU A 52 7.17 8.05 -4.14
N ASP A 53 8.04 7.24 -3.54
CA ASP A 53 9.37 7.66 -3.13
C ASP A 53 10.30 7.90 -4.34
N ALA A 54 10.23 7.06 -5.36
CA ALA A 54 10.95 7.28 -6.62
C ALA A 54 10.46 8.56 -7.32
N ASP A 55 9.14 8.79 -7.35
CA ASP A 55 8.53 9.95 -7.98
C ASP A 55 8.98 11.26 -7.34
N ARG A 56 9.10 11.28 -6.01
CA ARG A 56 9.67 12.41 -5.27
C ARG A 56 11.09 12.74 -5.71
N VAL A 57 11.87 11.80 -6.23
CA VAL A 57 13.24 12.08 -6.69
C VAL A 57 13.27 12.39 -8.19
N LEU A 58 12.50 11.66 -8.99
CA LEU A 58 12.60 11.66 -10.45
C LEU A 58 11.68 12.67 -11.14
N PHE A 59 10.51 12.98 -10.57
CA PHE A 59 9.49 13.83 -11.19
C PHE A 59 9.21 15.09 -10.37
N GLN A 60 10.20 15.99 -10.32
CA GLN A 60 10.10 17.25 -9.56
C GLN A 60 8.91 18.13 -9.97
N GLN A 61 8.46 18.03 -11.23
CA GLN A 61 7.33 18.81 -11.75
C GLN A 61 5.99 18.42 -11.12
N THR A 62 5.79 17.16 -10.75
CA THR A 62 4.52 16.66 -10.19
C THR A 62 4.50 16.72 -8.66
N GLN A 63 5.65 16.93 -8.02
CA GLN A 63 5.75 17.07 -6.56
C GLN A 63 4.76 18.05 -5.93
N PRO A 64 4.61 19.31 -6.38
CA PRO A 64 3.69 20.24 -5.72
C PRO A 64 2.24 19.78 -5.82
N VAL A 65 1.86 19.18 -6.96
CA VAL A 65 0.53 18.62 -7.18
C VAL A 65 0.29 17.44 -6.25
N PHE A 66 1.21 16.48 -6.20
CA PHE A 66 1.10 15.33 -5.30
C PHE A 66 1.15 15.71 -3.83
N ALA A 67 1.96 16.68 -3.43
CA ALA A 67 2.01 17.18 -2.06
C ALA A 67 0.67 17.78 -1.61
N ALA A 68 -0.01 18.51 -2.50
CA ALA A 68 -1.32 19.08 -2.23
C ALA A 68 -2.44 18.02 -2.26
N CYS A 69 -2.46 17.19 -3.30
CA CYS A 69 -3.48 16.18 -3.56
C CYS A 69 -3.44 15.01 -2.56
N LEU A 70 -2.24 14.52 -2.22
CA LEU A 70 -2.05 13.38 -1.33
C LEU A 70 -1.88 13.78 0.14
N ASN A 71 -2.13 15.05 0.48
CA ASN A 71 -2.08 15.51 1.86
C ASN A 71 -3.11 14.75 2.71
N ARG A 72 -2.65 14.12 3.80
CA ARG A 72 -3.46 13.25 4.67
C ARG A 72 -4.05 12.00 4.00
N VAL A 73 -3.59 11.65 2.79
CA VAL A 73 -3.93 10.39 2.15
C VAL A 73 -3.03 9.30 2.70
N THR A 74 -3.64 8.25 3.26
CA THR A 74 -2.91 7.06 3.72
C THR A 74 -2.43 6.23 2.53
N LEU A 75 -1.38 5.43 2.73
CA LEU A 75 -0.89 4.53 1.68
C LEU A 75 -1.96 3.55 1.19
N ALA A 76 -2.83 3.06 2.09
CA ALA A 76 -3.96 2.21 1.73
C ALA A 76 -4.97 2.94 0.81
N GLN A 77 -5.27 4.21 1.09
CA GLN A 77 -6.15 5.01 0.23
C GLN A 77 -5.50 5.33 -1.12
N ALA A 78 -4.21 5.67 -1.15
CA ALA A 78 -3.48 5.85 -2.41
C ALA A 78 -3.47 4.57 -3.24
N THR A 79 -3.28 3.42 -2.59
CA THR A 79 -3.33 2.10 -3.25
C THR A 79 -4.72 1.80 -3.80
N ASP A 80 -5.80 2.09 -3.07
CA ASP A 80 -7.17 1.93 -3.55
C ASP A 80 -7.48 2.83 -4.77
N VAL A 81 -6.97 4.05 -4.79
CA VAL A 81 -7.05 4.95 -5.97
C VAL A 81 -6.38 4.32 -7.19
N ILE A 82 -5.20 3.73 -7.01
CA ILE A 82 -4.44 3.07 -8.08
C ILE A 82 -5.17 1.79 -8.53
N ASP A 83 -5.62 0.95 -7.60
CA ASP A 83 -6.37 -0.28 -7.89
C ASP A 83 -7.60 0.02 -8.77
N LYS A 84 -8.29 1.14 -8.52
CA LYS A 84 -9.46 1.60 -9.29
C LYS A 84 -9.11 2.31 -10.59
N GLY A 85 -8.02 3.08 -10.62
CA GLY A 85 -7.63 3.88 -11.78
C GLY A 85 -6.89 3.08 -12.86
N LEU A 86 -6.11 2.07 -12.47
CA LEU A 86 -5.28 1.31 -13.40
C LEU A 86 -6.07 0.69 -14.56
N PRO A 87 -7.25 0.06 -14.34
CA PRO A 87 -8.07 -0.48 -15.43
C PRO A 87 -8.63 0.57 -16.39
N THR A 88 -8.76 1.84 -15.94
CA THR A 88 -9.34 2.92 -16.75
C THR A 88 -8.33 3.64 -17.62
N LEU A 89 -7.03 3.50 -17.34
CA LEU A 89 -5.97 4.09 -18.15
C LEU A 89 -5.98 3.56 -19.59
N LYS A 90 -5.61 4.40 -20.55
CA LYS A 90 -5.33 3.92 -21.91
C LYS A 90 -4.07 3.04 -21.93
N PRO A 91 -3.94 2.07 -22.85
CA PRO A 91 -2.76 1.19 -22.93
C PRO A 91 -1.41 1.93 -22.94
N GLU A 92 -1.32 3.05 -23.65
CA GLU A 92 -0.12 3.90 -23.72
C GLU A 92 0.28 4.51 -22.37
N LEU A 93 -0.69 4.73 -21.47
CA LEU A 93 -0.47 5.29 -20.13
C LEU A 93 -0.08 4.22 -19.10
N ARG A 94 -0.09 2.94 -19.49
CA ARG A 94 0.32 1.80 -18.66
C ARG A 94 1.49 1.05 -19.27
N ALA A 95 2.39 1.73 -20.00
CA ALA A 95 3.55 1.09 -20.64
C ALA A 95 4.51 0.43 -19.62
N SER A 96 4.54 0.92 -18.38
CA SER A 96 5.19 0.27 -17.25
C SER A 96 4.35 0.47 -16.00
N MET A 97 4.50 -0.40 -15.00
CA MET A 97 3.72 -0.27 -13.76
C MET A 97 4.03 1.01 -12.96
N PRO A 98 5.30 1.45 -12.81
CA PRO A 98 5.56 2.75 -12.15
C PRO A 98 4.88 3.92 -12.86
N LEU A 99 4.92 3.94 -14.20
CA LEU A 99 4.24 4.95 -15.00
C LEU A 99 2.71 4.87 -14.86
N ALA A 100 2.16 3.65 -14.79
CA ALA A 100 0.72 3.44 -14.56
C ALA A 100 0.27 3.98 -13.19
N VAL A 101 1.04 3.73 -12.12
CA VAL A 101 0.80 4.31 -10.78
C VAL A 101 0.79 5.82 -10.86
N HIS A 102 1.83 6.40 -11.45
CA HIS A 102 1.97 7.84 -11.60
C HIS A 102 0.77 8.46 -12.32
N ASN A 103 0.41 7.91 -13.49
CA ASN A 103 -0.69 8.41 -14.31
C ASN A 103 -2.05 8.25 -13.63
N ALA A 104 -2.29 7.13 -12.95
CA ALA A 104 -3.52 6.92 -12.18
C ALA A 104 -3.67 7.96 -11.06
N LEU A 105 -2.57 8.32 -10.39
CA LEU A 105 -2.56 9.37 -9.37
C LEU A 105 -2.79 10.76 -9.98
N ILE A 106 -2.17 11.08 -11.11
CA ILE A 106 -2.41 12.35 -11.82
C ILE A 106 -3.88 12.48 -12.21
N GLU A 107 -4.49 11.46 -12.81
CA GLU A 107 -5.92 11.48 -13.16
C GLU A 107 -6.81 11.64 -11.91
N ALA A 108 -6.47 10.97 -10.81
CA ALA A 108 -7.21 11.11 -9.56
C ALA A 108 -7.09 12.52 -8.96
N CYS A 109 -5.89 13.10 -8.98
CA CYS A 109 -5.63 14.45 -8.51
C CYS A 109 -6.33 15.50 -9.37
N ASP A 110 -6.31 15.35 -10.70
CA ASP A 110 -7.02 16.24 -11.62
C ASP A 110 -8.54 16.20 -11.40
N ARG A 111 -9.12 15.00 -11.22
CA ARG A 111 -10.53 14.85 -10.80
C ARG A 111 -10.84 15.51 -9.45
N GLY A 112 -9.86 15.55 -8.55
CA GLY A 112 -9.92 16.25 -7.27
C GLY A 112 -9.73 17.78 -7.37
N GLY A 113 -9.46 18.31 -8.56
CA GLY A 113 -9.23 19.74 -8.81
C GLY A 113 -7.76 20.18 -8.72
N TYR A 114 -6.82 19.25 -8.58
CA TYR A 114 -5.38 19.52 -8.52
C TYR A 114 -4.77 19.34 -9.90
N LYS A 115 -4.60 20.45 -10.62
CA LYS A 115 -4.08 20.44 -11.99
C LYS A 115 -2.57 20.61 -12.01
N MET A 116 -1.93 19.90 -12.93
CA MET A 116 -0.57 20.22 -13.33
C MET A 116 -0.53 21.62 -13.96
N PRO A 117 0.49 22.45 -13.65
CA PRO A 117 0.69 23.74 -14.29
C PRO A 117 1.00 23.61 -15.79
#